data_AF-A0A921KKS1-F1
#
_entry.id   AF-A0A921KKS1-F1
#
_cell.length_a   1.000
_cell.length_b   1.000
_cell.length_c   1.000
_cell.angle_alpha   90.00
_cell.angle_beta   90.00
_cell.angle_gamma   90.00
#
_symmetry.space_group_name_H-M   'P 1'
#
loop_
_entity.id
_entity.type
_entity.pdbx_description
1 polymer ?
#
loop_
_entity_poly.entity_id
_entity_poly.type
_entity_poly.pdbx_seq_one_letter_code
_entity_poly.pdbx_strand_id
1 'polypeptide(L)'
;MTDIDALIQQILAASRAKGGRAVIGTRTYSDEPILMRGSQLRSYIPDEIRQMRALARRPEARSWSEARLFVEQARLMADYVDDCPFAGTFSSYFPTYDAMDDRQLRGYFTWRAHVREGDIQQTSTSFAYVYLYELINGIGVEPGEQGFRAIEAYWKAYRELDSSLDRYVRPWLVDYAAYHALDQRLALPYANSEHDEAVMALMGAEADVLSQALETPRKRHRSPASFPANPSDDQVTFSALDQLSTYRPAGSRLYHDSPDELRAVSCAVFRRLVRYYHTNRKQGLVESLFGTRQTLPHLMFASAVFYPAGRHEDCTYDLGRTRRYECRNGLWTCTALHDGGGRSAKLGQILRAVDRQLRVALDYPHPLKEHGDPKYLTQMIERVIAEYLAWRRDHEPRRVEIDLSKLAGIRSAAAETREALLIDEEREAEAATRSGTAAAPEPATEQTEKGEELGLTIEELALLEALLAGQAPKAASADLLADDINEKLLDLVGDVVIEFDETGAPRLVEDYVEDVRKALG
;
A
#
# COMPACT_ATOMS: atom_id res chain seq x y z
N MET A 1 56.38 47.60 -28.36
CA MET A 1 55.31 46.72 -27.84
C MET A 1 55.74 45.30 -28.13
N THR A 2 56.15 44.57 -27.11
CA THR A 2 56.56 43.16 -27.22
C THR A 2 55.36 42.36 -27.73
N ASP A 3 55.55 41.60 -28.79
CA ASP A 3 54.50 40.76 -29.37
C ASP A 3 54.21 39.61 -28.40
N ILE A 4 53.16 39.79 -27.60
CA ILE A 4 52.74 38.86 -26.55
C ILE A 4 52.41 37.48 -27.17
N ASP A 5 51.95 37.43 -28.42
CA ASP A 5 51.65 36.16 -29.10
C ASP A 5 52.92 35.41 -29.51
N ALA A 6 53.96 36.13 -29.92
CA ALA A 6 55.28 35.53 -30.15
C ALA A 6 55.89 34.96 -28.85
N LEU A 7 55.70 35.65 -27.73
CA LEU A 7 56.17 35.22 -26.40
C LEU A 7 55.43 33.96 -25.91
N ILE A 8 54.11 33.88 -26.11
CA ILE A 8 53.31 32.68 -25.79
C ILE A 8 53.74 31.48 -26.65
N GLN A 9 53.95 31.68 -27.96
CA GLN A 9 54.42 30.62 -28.86
C GLN A 9 55.82 30.11 -28.48
N GLN A 10 56.71 31.02 -28.06
CA GLN A 10 58.06 30.66 -27.62
C GLN A 10 58.04 29.84 -26.31
N ILE A 11 57.11 30.13 -25.40
CA ILE A 11 56.93 29.36 -24.15
C ILE A 11 56.30 27.98 -24.45
N LEU A 12 55.33 27.89 -25.37
CA LEU A 12 54.74 26.62 -25.80
C LEU A 12 55.75 25.72 -26.54
N ALA A 13 56.63 26.30 -27.35
CA ALA A 13 57.71 25.58 -28.00
C ALA A 13 58.75 25.06 -26.99
N ALA A 14 59.07 25.86 -25.96
CA ALA A 14 59.99 25.49 -24.90
C ALA A 14 59.43 24.42 -23.94
N SER A 15 58.11 24.39 -23.70
CA SER A 15 57.48 23.35 -22.87
C SER A 15 57.39 22.01 -23.61
N ARG A 16 57.08 22.02 -24.91
CA ARG A 16 57.14 20.81 -25.78
C ARG A 16 58.54 20.21 -25.86
N ALA A 17 59.59 21.03 -25.81
CA ALA A 17 60.97 20.57 -25.79
C ALA A 17 61.39 19.89 -24.48
N LYS A 18 60.62 20.03 -23.38
CA LYS A 18 60.98 19.56 -22.03
C LYS A 18 60.19 18.35 -21.50
N GLY A 19 59.24 17.76 -22.23
CA GLY A 19 58.30 16.82 -21.61
C GLY A 19 57.72 15.70 -22.46
N GLY A 20 58.54 14.97 -23.21
CA GLY A 20 58.20 13.60 -23.63
C GLY A 20 58.65 12.59 -22.57
N ARG A 21 57.90 12.45 -21.47
CA ARG A 21 58.06 11.32 -20.53
C ARG A 21 56.80 11.16 -19.67
N ALA A 22 55.99 10.18 -20.06
CA ALA A 22 54.96 9.61 -19.20
C ALA A 22 55.65 8.84 -18.05
N VAL A 23 55.36 9.20 -16.79
CA VAL A 23 55.56 8.32 -15.62
C VAL A 23 54.45 8.60 -14.61
N ILE A 24 53.75 7.53 -14.25
CA ILE A 24 52.74 7.43 -13.19
C ILE A 24 53.42 7.66 -11.84
N GLY A 25 52.94 8.64 -11.06
CA GLY A 25 53.41 8.91 -9.71
C GLY A 25 52.74 10.17 -9.13
N THR A 26 52.01 9.97 -8.02
CA THR A 26 51.46 10.94 -7.06
C THR A 26 51.69 12.43 -7.38
N ARG A 27 50.69 13.08 -7.98
CA ARG A 27 50.75 14.49 -8.39
C ARG A 27 50.80 15.40 -7.16
N THR A 28 51.99 15.92 -6.86
CA THR A 28 52.16 17.07 -5.97
C THR A 28 51.82 18.32 -6.77
N TYR A 29 50.95 19.19 -6.26
CA TYR A 29 50.54 20.43 -6.91
C TYR A 29 51.77 21.27 -7.31
N SER A 30 51.85 21.68 -8.57
CA SER A 30 52.85 22.62 -9.07
C SER A 30 52.18 23.67 -9.94
N ASP A 31 52.54 24.94 -9.75
CA ASP A 31 52.00 26.06 -10.51
C ASP A 31 52.34 25.92 -12.01
N GLU A 32 51.37 25.51 -12.81
CA GLU A 32 51.47 25.59 -14.28
C GLU A 32 51.05 27.00 -14.72
N PRO A 33 51.86 27.70 -15.55
CA PRO A 33 51.51 29.03 -16.02
C PRO A 33 50.27 28.98 -16.91
N ILE A 34 49.32 29.92 -16.71
CA ILE A 34 48.17 30.10 -17.60
C ILE A 34 48.69 30.71 -18.92
N LEU A 35 48.85 29.87 -19.94
CA LEU A 35 49.43 30.24 -21.25
C LEU A 35 48.41 30.89 -22.22
N MET A 36 47.21 31.25 -21.75
CA MET A 36 46.15 31.83 -22.56
C MET A 36 45.63 33.13 -21.95
N ARG A 37 45.30 34.11 -22.81
CA ARG A 37 44.66 35.35 -22.36
C ARG A 37 43.23 35.06 -21.89
N GLY A 38 42.70 35.82 -20.92
CA GLY A 38 41.33 35.65 -20.41
C GLY A 38 40.23 35.72 -21.48
N SER A 39 40.45 36.44 -22.58
CA SER A 39 39.57 36.44 -23.76
C SER A 39 39.64 35.14 -24.57
N GLN A 40 40.83 34.53 -24.69
CA GLN A 40 41.04 33.24 -25.36
C GLN A 40 40.48 32.08 -24.54
N LEU A 41 40.55 32.16 -23.21
CA LEU A 41 39.91 31.21 -22.29
C LEU A 41 38.38 31.21 -22.40
N ARG A 42 37.75 32.39 -22.60
CA ARG A 42 36.29 32.50 -22.76
C ARG A 42 35.76 31.89 -24.07
N SER A 43 36.58 31.89 -25.12
CA SER A 43 36.25 31.30 -26.42
C SER A 43 36.91 29.92 -26.64
N TYR A 44 37.53 29.35 -25.60
CA TYR A 44 38.21 28.08 -25.71
C TYR A 44 37.19 26.93 -25.77
N ILE A 45 37.34 26.10 -26.80
CA ILE A 45 36.53 24.91 -27.01
C ILE A 45 37.46 23.69 -27.01
N PRO A 46 37.33 22.80 -26.01
CA PRO A 46 38.02 21.52 -25.96
C PRO A 46 37.88 20.70 -27.25
N ASP A 47 38.92 19.91 -27.57
CA ASP A 47 39.02 19.15 -28.81
C ASP A 47 37.89 18.12 -28.93
N GLU A 48 37.49 17.52 -27.81
CA GLU A 48 36.41 16.56 -27.68
C GLU A 48 35.06 17.21 -28.04
N ILE A 49 34.78 18.42 -27.55
CA ILE A 49 33.57 19.17 -27.91
C ILE A 49 33.59 19.56 -29.40
N ARG A 50 34.77 19.92 -29.95
CA ARG A 50 34.90 20.17 -31.40
C ARG A 50 34.62 18.92 -32.22
N GLN A 51 35.12 17.75 -31.79
CA GLN A 51 34.85 16.47 -32.44
C GLN A 51 33.37 16.08 -32.35
N MET A 52 32.75 16.26 -31.18
CA MET A 52 31.33 16.02 -30.97
C MET A 52 30.45 16.89 -31.89
N ARG A 53 30.76 18.18 -32.04
CA ARG A 53 30.06 19.05 -33.00
C ARG A 53 30.32 18.67 -34.45
N ALA A 54 31.51 18.16 -34.76
CA ALA A 54 31.81 17.70 -36.11
C ALA A 54 30.96 16.49 -36.52
N LEU A 55 30.49 15.66 -35.58
CA LEU A 55 29.59 14.53 -35.88
C LEU A 55 28.32 15.00 -36.59
N ALA A 56 27.68 16.07 -36.11
CA ALA A 56 26.46 16.63 -36.71
C ALA A 56 26.67 17.13 -38.16
N ARG A 57 27.91 17.46 -38.53
CA ARG A 57 28.28 18.01 -39.85
C ARG A 57 28.71 16.93 -40.85
N ARG A 58 28.83 15.68 -40.42
CA ARG A 58 29.23 14.57 -41.30
C ARG A 58 28.15 14.30 -42.37
N PRO A 59 28.54 13.90 -43.60
CA PRO A 59 27.57 13.58 -44.64
C PRO A 59 26.56 12.51 -44.21
N GLU A 60 26.99 11.50 -43.46
CA GLU A 60 26.14 10.41 -42.97
C GLU A 60 25.10 10.90 -41.96
N ALA A 61 25.46 11.90 -41.13
CA ALA A 61 24.60 12.45 -40.09
C ALA A 61 23.38 13.20 -40.65
N ARG A 62 23.38 13.60 -41.93
CA ARG A 62 22.22 14.20 -42.60
C ARG A 62 20.99 13.29 -42.61
N SER A 63 21.19 11.98 -42.53
CA SER A 63 20.13 10.97 -42.50
C SER A 63 19.74 10.53 -41.08
N TRP A 64 20.45 11.02 -40.06
CA TRP A 64 20.23 10.61 -38.69
C TRP A 64 19.06 11.36 -38.07
N SER A 65 18.30 10.68 -37.23
CA SER A 65 17.37 11.34 -36.33
C SER A 65 18.15 12.11 -35.26
N GLU A 66 17.51 13.10 -34.64
CA GLU A 66 18.09 13.85 -33.53
C GLU A 66 18.48 12.93 -32.37
N ALA A 67 17.64 11.93 -32.05
CA ALA A 67 17.94 10.94 -31.02
C ALA A 67 19.17 10.08 -31.34
N ARG A 68 19.35 9.69 -32.62
CA ARG A 68 20.55 8.97 -33.04
C ARG A 68 21.79 9.85 -32.89
N LEU A 69 21.73 11.09 -33.36
CA LEU A 69 22.83 12.03 -33.23
C LEU A 69 23.21 12.24 -31.77
N PHE A 70 22.22 12.42 -30.89
CA PHE A 70 22.41 12.53 -29.45
C PHE A 70 23.15 11.32 -28.89
N VAL A 71 22.72 10.09 -29.19
CA VAL A 71 23.37 8.87 -28.68
C VAL A 71 24.80 8.72 -29.19
N GLU A 72 25.08 9.02 -30.46
CA GLU A 72 26.45 8.98 -31.00
C GLU A 72 27.36 10.03 -30.37
N GLN A 73 26.83 11.24 -30.13
CA GLN A 73 27.55 12.27 -29.38
C GLN A 73 27.78 11.85 -27.92
N ALA A 74 26.78 11.25 -27.27
CA ALA A 74 26.86 10.81 -25.89
C ALA A 74 27.90 9.70 -25.72
N ARG A 75 27.97 8.75 -26.66
CA ARG A 75 29.00 7.70 -26.69
C ARG A 75 30.40 8.27 -26.82
N LEU A 76 30.61 9.26 -27.69
CA LEU A 76 31.90 9.93 -27.82
C LEU A 76 32.30 10.65 -26.52
N MET A 77 31.32 11.25 -25.84
CA MET A 77 31.52 12.05 -24.63
C MET A 77 31.32 11.25 -23.34
N ALA A 78 31.28 9.92 -23.40
CA ALA A 78 30.90 9.07 -22.26
C ALA A 78 31.83 9.30 -21.05
N ASP A 79 33.14 9.37 -21.28
CA ASP A 79 34.17 9.53 -20.25
C ASP A 79 34.71 10.97 -20.12
N TYR A 80 34.18 11.90 -20.93
CA TYR A 80 34.66 13.28 -20.94
C TYR A 80 34.30 14.01 -19.63
N VAL A 81 35.24 14.82 -19.12
CA VAL A 81 35.04 15.67 -17.94
C VAL A 81 35.53 17.07 -18.30
N ASP A 82 34.82 18.09 -17.81
CA ASP A 82 35.21 19.50 -17.95
C ASP A 82 35.27 20.16 -16.57
N ASP A 83 35.88 21.33 -16.51
CA ASP A 83 36.03 22.16 -15.30
C ASP A 83 35.76 23.63 -15.67
N CYS A 84 34.53 23.87 -16.12
CA CYS A 84 34.05 25.18 -16.53
C CYS A 84 32.63 25.43 -16.02
N PRO A 85 32.49 25.87 -14.75
CA PRO A 85 31.20 26.13 -14.14
C PRO A 85 30.33 27.09 -14.98
N PHE A 86 29.03 26.79 -15.03
CA PHE A 86 28.05 27.58 -15.77
C PHE A 86 26.96 28.10 -14.83
N ALA A 87 26.90 29.43 -14.69
CA ALA A 87 25.92 30.11 -13.84
C ALA A 87 24.69 30.64 -14.61
N GLY A 88 24.52 30.23 -15.88
CA GLY A 88 23.39 30.64 -16.71
C GLY A 88 22.22 29.67 -16.63
N THR A 89 21.20 29.91 -17.46
CA THR A 89 20.06 29.01 -17.62
C THR A 89 20.02 28.42 -19.04
N PHE A 90 19.49 27.20 -19.13
CA PHE A 90 19.22 26.53 -20.40
C PHE A 90 17.81 25.93 -20.34
N SER A 91 16.99 26.21 -21.33
CA SER A 91 15.62 25.68 -21.41
C SER A 91 15.34 25.20 -22.82
N SER A 92 15.01 23.93 -22.93
CA SER A 92 14.56 23.27 -24.16
C SER A 92 13.58 22.16 -23.78
N TYR A 93 12.57 21.96 -24.64
CA TYR A 93 11.51 20.96 -24.43
C TYR A 93 12.00 19.52 -24.66
N PHE A 94 12.91 19.33 -25.63
CA PHE A 94 13.65 18.08 -25.85
C PHE A 94 15.14 18.41 -25.88
N PRO A 95 15.80 18.53 -24.72
CA PRO A 95 17.17 18.99 -24.67
C PRO A 95 18.15 17.93 -25.17
N THR A 96 19.03 18.33 -26.08
CA THR A 96 20.14 17.53 -26.64
C THR A 96 21.43 18.35 -26.63
N TYR A 97 22.58 17.73 -26.87
CA TYR A 97 23.86 18.46 -26.94
C TYR A 97 23.88 19.50 -28.07
N ASP A 98 23.23 19.22 -29.20
CA ASP A 98 23.24 20.11 -30.36
C ASP A 98 22.46 21.41 -30.09
N ALA A 99 21.45 21.35 -29.23
CA ALA A 99 20.68 22.51 -28.78
C ALA A 99 21.44 23.44 -27.82
N MET A 100 22.57 22.99 -27.26
CA MET A 100 23.39 23.78 -26.34
C MET A 100 24.47 24.56 -27.10
N ASP A 101 24.73 25.80 -26.66
CA ASP A 101 25.94 26.52 -27.06
C ASP A 101 27.19 25.92 -26.40
N ASP A 102 28.39 26.37 -26.83
CA ASP A 102 29.65 25.80 -26.33
C ASP A 102 29.84 26.01 -24.83
N ARG A 103 29.34 27.13 -24.29
CA ARG A 103 29.47 27.44 -22.86
C ARG A 103 28.52 26.57 -22.03
N GLN A 104 27.31 26.36 -22.53
CA GLN A 104 26.32 25.46 -21.94
C GLN A 104 26.83 24.02 -21.96
N LEU A 105 27.44 23.55 -23.05
CA LEU A 105 28.02 22.21 -23.13
C LEU A 105 29.13 21.99 -22.09
N ARG A 106 30.08 22.93 -22.03
CA ARG A 106 31.16 22.86 -21.03
C ARG A 106 30.61 22.88 -19.60
N GLY A 107 29.61 23.73 -19.36
CA GLY A 107 28.86 23.78 -18.11
C GLY A 107 28.17 22.47 -17.75
N TYR A 108 27.47 21.86 -18.72
CA TYR A 108 26.81 20.58 -18.57
C TYR A 108 27.81 19.48 -18.22
N PHE A 109 28.93 19.37 -18.94
CA PHE A 109 29.93 18.33 -18.67
C PHE A 109 30.65 18.52 -17.33
N THR A 110 30.81 19.77 -16.86
CA THR A 110 31.30 20.07 -15.51
C THR A 110 30.30 19.61 -14.45
N TRP A 111 29.03 20.00 -14.60
CA TRP A 111 27.96 19.60 -13.67
C TRP A 111 27.75 18.09 -13.66
N ARG A 112 27.78 17.44 -14.83
CA ARG A 112 27.64 15.99 -14.96
C ARG A 112 28.76 15.24 -14.22
N ALA A 113 29.99 15.76 -14.24
CA ALA A 113 31.09 15.16 -13.51
C ALA A 113 30.82 15.15 -12.00
N HIS A 114 30.38 16.28 -11.44
CA HIS A 114 29.96 16.36 -10.03
C HIS A 114 28.80 15.41 -9.70
N VAL A 115 27.80 15.32 -10.57
CA VAL A 115 26.69 14.37 -10.38
C VAL A 115 27.18 12.92 -10.30
N ARG A 116 28.14 12.53 -11.15
CA ARG A 116 28.74 11.18 -11.14
C ARG A 116 29.62 10.92 -9.91
N GLU A 117 30.16 11.97 -9.29
CA GLU A 117 30.86 11.92 -8.01
C GLU A 117 29.91 11.92 -6.80
N GLY A 118 28.61 12.12 -7.03
CA GLY A 118 27.57 12.16 -5.99
C GLY A 118 27.22 13.57 -5.50
N ASP A 119 27.85 14.62 -6.02
CA ASP A 119 27.51 16.01 -5.73
C ASP A 119 26.43 16.53 -6.71
N ILE A 120 25.17 16.36 -6.32
CA ILE A 120 24.02 16.75 -7.13
C ILE A 120 23.59 18.17 -6.76
N GLN A 121 24.00 19.13 -7.60
CA GLN A 121 23.68 20.54 -7.45
C GLN A 121 22.48 20.95 -8.30
N GLN A 122 21.74 21.97 -7.83
CA GLN A 122 20.62 22.54 -8.57
C GLN A 122 21.12 23.12 -9.89
N THR A 123 20.42 22.79 -10.99
CA THR A 123 20.76 23.26 -12.33
C THR A 123 19.50 23.56 -13.13
N SER A 124 19.67 23.86 -14.41
CA SER A 124 18.55 23.95 -15.35
C SER A 124 17.89 22.58 -15.53
N THR A 125 16.57 22.49 -15.40
CA THR A 125 15.83 21.22 -15.56
C THR A 125 16.17 20.50 -16.88
N SER A 126 16.45 21.24 -17.95
CA SER A 126 16.89 20.66 -19.22
C SER A 126 18.23 19.91 -19.14
N PHE A 127 19.20 20.33 -18.29
CA PHE A 127 20.43 19.56 -18.05
C PHE A 127 20.12 18.24 -17.33
N ALA A 128 19.21 18.29 -16.34
CA ALA A 128 18.77 17.09 -15.64
C ALA A 128 18.14 16.06 -16.58
N TYR A 129 17.34 16.50 -17.57
CA TYR A 129 16.80 15.62 -18.60
C TYR A 129 17.88 15.04 -19.52
N VAL A 130 18.89 15.82 -19.92
CA VAL A 130 19.99 15.32 -20.78
C VAL A 130 20.75 14.20 -20.08
N TYR A 131 21.01 14.34 -18.78
CA TYR A 131 21.65 13.30 -18.00
C TYR A 131 20.77 12.05 -17.85
N LEU A 132 19.46 12.21 -17.66
CA LEU A 132 18.52 11.08 -17.70
C LEU A 132 18.52 10.38 -19.06
N TYR A 133 18.59 11.12 -20.16
CA TYR A 133 18.69 10.54 -21.51
C TYR A 133 20.01 9.79 -21.70
N GLU A 134 21.13 10.29 -21.18
CA GLU A 134 22.39 9.54 -21.14
C GLU A 134 22.19 8.17 -20.46
N LEU A 135 21.64 8.15 -19.24
CA LEU A 135 21.44 6.92 -18.46
C LEU A 135 20.48 5.93 -19.15
N ILE A 136 19.36 6.42 -19.70
CA ILE A 136 18.38 5.59 -20.44
C ILE A 136 19.04 4.93 -21.66
N ASN A 137 19.96 5.62 -22.33
CA ASN A 137 20.68 5.09 -23.49
C ASN A 137 21.96 4.31 -23.09
N GLY A 138 22.19 4.05 -21.80
CA GLY A 138 23.34 3.28 -21.31
C GLY A 138 24.69 4.01 -21.41
N ILE A 139 24.69 5.34 -21.29
CA ILE A 139 25.90 6.16 -21.35
C ILE A 139 26.46 6.36 -19.95
N GLY A 140 27.71 5.95 -19.74
CA GLY A 140 28.39 6.04 -18.44
C GLY A 140 27.92 5.01 -17.40
N VAL A 141 26.97 4.13 -17.74
CA VAL A 141 26.51 3.03 -16.90
C VAL A 141 26.18 1.82 -17.76
N GLU A 142 26.47 0.62 -17.26
CA GLU A 142 26.10 -0.62 -17.93
C GLU A 142 24.57 -0.79 -17.96
N PRO A 143 23.97 -1.06 -19.14
CA PRO A 143 22.53 -1.32 -19.23
C PRO A 143 22.10 -2.52 -18.38
N GLY A 144 20.91 -2.44 -17.78
CA GLY A 144 20.38 -3.48 -16.89
C GLY A 144 20.05 -2.94 -15.50
N GLU A 145 20.16 -3.75 -14.45
CA GLU A 145 19.80 -3.29 -13.10
C GLU A 145 20.66 -2.09 -12.64
N GLN A 146 21.94 -2.03 -13.00
CA GLN A 146 22.81 -0.89 -12.68
C GLN A 146 22.27 0.42 -13.27
N GLY A 147 21.90 0.41 -14.56
CA GLY A 147 21.28 1.56 -15.21
C GLY A 147 19.94 1.96 -14.57
N PHE A 148 19.08 0.99 -14.24
CA PHE A 148 17.84 1.26 -13.52
C PHE A 148 18.09 1.97 -12.18
N ARG A 149 19.03 1.43 -11.38
CA ARG A 149 19.39 2.00 -10.06
C ARG A 149 20.01 3.38 -10.18
N ALA A 150 20.81 3.62 -11.22
CA ALA A 150 21.39 4.94 -11.47
C ALA A 150 20.31 5.98 -11.78
N ILE A 151 19.34 5.66 -12.63
CA ILE A 151 18.19 6.53 -12.94
C ILE A 151 17.37 6.79 -11.67
N GLU A 152 17.05 5.72 -10.93
CA GLU A 152 16.27 5.78 -9.70
C GLU A 152 16.95 6.65 -8.63
N ALA A 153 18.24 6.43 -8.37
CA ALA A 153 19.02 7.16 -7.37
C ALA A 153 19.17 8.63 -7.73
N TYR A 154 19.51 8.93 -8.99
CA TYR A 154 19.65 10.30 -9.45
C TYR A 154 18.32 11.07 -9.31
N TRP A 155 17.21 10.48 -9.77
CA TRP A 155 15.90 11.11 -9.65
C TRP A 155 15.50 11.34 -8.19
N LYS A 156 15.72 10.34 -7.32
CA LYS A 156 15.43 10.46 -5.88
C LYS A 156 16.23 11.55 -5.19
N ALA A 157 17.46 11.79 -5.60
CA ALA A 157 18.27 12.88 -5.06
C ALA A 157 17.86 14.23 -5.65
N TYR A 158 17.68 14.32 -6.97
CA TYR A 158 17.35 15.58 -7.64
C TYR A 158 15.95 16.11 -7.30
N ARG A 159 14.99 15.24 -6.96
CA ARG A 159 13.61 15.65 -6.63
C ARG A 159 13.51 16.56 -5.39
N GLU A 160 14.50 16.56 -4.51
CA GLU A 160 14.57 17.49 -3.37
C GLU A 160 14.80 18.93 -3.83
N LEU A 161 15.40 19.09 -5.02
CA LEU A 161 15.69 20.38 -5.65
C LEU A 161 14.58 20.79 -6.63
N ASP A 162 14.11 19.85 -7.45
CA ASP A 162 13.04 20.08 -8.44
C ASP A 162 12.24 18.79 -8.71
N SER A 163 10.96 18.81 -8.36
CA SER A 163 10.04 17.69 -8.52
C SER A 163 9.45 17.55 -9.93
N SER A 164 9.83 18.41 -10.88
CA SER A 164 9.29 18.40 -12.26
C SER A 164 9.56 17.08 -13.00
N LEU A 165 10.61 16.35 -12.61
CA LEU A 165 11.00 15.07 -13.20
C LEU A 165 10.03 13.91 -12.88
N ASP A 166 9.27 14.01 -11.78
CA ASP A 166 8.41 12.92 -11.26
C ASP A 166 7.42 12.40 -12.30
N ARG A 167 6.90 13.30 -13.14
CA ARG A 167 5.90 12.96 -14.17
C ARG A 167 6.45 12.00 -15.23
N TYR A 168 7.73 12.11 -15.57
CA TYR A 168 8.34 11.39 -16.68
C TYR A 168 9.19 10.20 -16.20
N VAL A 169 9.97 10.39 -15.13
CA VAL A 169 10.90 9.35 -14.66
C VAL A 169 10.14 8.11 -14.17
N ARG A 170 8.99 8.26 -13.52
CA ARG A 170 8.21 7.10 -13.03
C ARG A 170 7.79 6.17 -14.19
N PRO A 171 7.11 6.65 -15.26
CA PRO A 171 6.89 5.84 -16.46
C PRO A 171 8.17 5.28 -17.08
N TRP A 172 9.25 6.08 -17.16
CA TRP A 172 10.50 5.62 -17.75
C TRP A 172 11.17 4.49 -16.97
N LEU A 173 11.07 4.46 -15.63
CA LEU A 173 11.56 3.34 -14.83
C LEU A 173 10.79 2.04 -15.13
N VAL A 174 9.46 2.13 -15.29
CA VAL A 174 8.65 0.98 -15.70
C VAL A 174 9.04 0.50 -17.10
N ASP A 175 9.16 1.43 -18.05
CA ASP A 175 9.61 1.12 -19.41
C ASP A 175 11.02 0.52 -19.41
N TYR A 176 11.94 1.04 -18.58
CA TYR A 176 13.31 0.55 -18.49
C TYR A 176 13.37 -0.90 -18.01
N ALA A 177 12.60 -1.23 -16.97
CA ALA A 177 12.50 -2.59 -16.47
C ALA A 177 11.90 -3.55 -17.50
N ALA A 178 10.86 -3.11 -18.22
CA ALA A 178 10.25 -3.91 -19.28
C ALA A 178 11.18 -4.08 -20.49
N TYR A 179 11.90 -3.03 -20.89
CA TYR A 179 12.83 -3.05 -22.02
C TYR A 179 14.04 -3.95 -21.74
N HIS A 180 14.56 -3.94 -20.52
CA HIS A 180 15.73 -4.74 -20.15
C HIS A 180 15.40 -6.08 -19.48
N ALA A 181 14.12 -6.47 -19.44
CA ALA A 181 13.63 -7.70 -18.81
C ALA A 181 14.12 -7.88 -17.35
N LEU A 182 14.04 -6.82 -16.54
CA LEU A 182 14.49 -6.80 -15.15
C LEU A 182 13.48 -7.46 -14.19
N ASP A 183 13.80 -7.60 -12.91
CA ASP A 183 12.82 -8.07 -11.92
C ASP A 183 11.66 -7.06 -11.80
N GLN A 184 10.43 -7.53 -11.98
CA GLN A 184 9.21 -6.75 -11.84
C GLN A 184 9.11 -5.99 -10.50
N ARG A 185 9.73 -6.51 -9.43
CA ARG A 185 9.76 -5.85 -8.11
C ARG A 185 10.39 -4.46 -8.15
N LEU A 186 11.29 -4.20 -9.10
CA LEU A 186 11.89 -2.89 -9.32
C LEU A 186 10.87 -1.88 -9.88
N ALA A 187 9.99 -2.32 -10.77
CA ALA A 187 9.04 -1.45 -11.47
C ALA A 187 7.68 -1.28 -10.77
N LEU A 188 7.26 -2.25 -9.95
CA LEU A 188 5.96 -2.23 -9.26
C LEU A 188 5.67 -0.92 -8.49
N PRO A 189 6.63 -0.32 -7.75
CA PRO A 189 6.39 0.94 -7.04
C PRO A 189 6.02 2.12 -7.96
N TYR A 190 6.35 2.05 -9.25
CA TYR A 190 6.19 3.14 -10.22
C TYR A 190 5.01 2.94 -11.17
N ALA A 191 4.40 1.75 -11.16
CA ALA A 191 3.39 1.35 -12.14
C ALA A 191 1.97 1.78 -11.79
N ASN A 192 1.73 2.46 -10.66
CA ASN A 192 0.38 2.68 -10.11
C ASN A 192 -0.40 1.36 -9.92
N SER A 193 0.29 0.28 -9.53
CA SER A 193 -0.30 -1.06 -9.41
C SER A 193 -1.52 -1.10 -8.48
N GLU A 194 -1.55 -0.26 -7.43
CA GLU A 194 -2.67 -0.21 -6.49
C GLU A 194 -4.01 0.12 -7.15
N HIS A 195 -4.03 1.06 -8.11
CA HIS A 195 -5.24 1.42 -8.83
C HIS A 195 -5.70 0.25 -9.70
N ASP A 196 -4.79 -0.31 -10.50
CA ASP A 196 -5.12 -1.39 -11.41
C ASP A 196 -5.55 -2.67 -10.66
N GLU A 197 -4.93 -2.96 -9.51
CA GLU A 197 -5.30 -4.07 -8.63
C GLU A 197 -6.68 -3.88 -8.01
N ALA A 198 -7.00 -2.68 -7.56
CA ALA A 198 -8.34 -2.36 -7.05
C ALA A 198 -9.40 -2.52 -8.15
N VAL A 199 -9.12 -2.10 -9.38
CA VAL A 199 -10.06 -2.32 -10.50
C VAL A 199 -10.25 -3.81 -10.76
N MET A 200 -9.16 -4.60 -10.78
CA MET A 200 -9.28 -6.06 -10.94
C MET A 200 -10.05 -6.73 -9.81
N ALA A 201 -9.90 -6.27 -8.57
CA ALA A 201 -10.71 -6.76 -7.44
C ALA A 201 -12.21 -6.49 -7.67
N LEU A 202 -12.58 -5.29 -8.15
CA LEU A 202 -13.96 -5.00 -8.51
C LEU A 202 -14.46 -5.82 -9.70
N MET A 203 -13.62 -6.08 -10.70
CA MET A 203 -13.97 -6.95 -11.84
C MET A 203 -14.25 -8.39 -11.37
N GLY A 204 -13.43 -8.92 -10.45
CA GLY A 204 -13.65 -10.22 -9.82
C GLY A 204 -14.97 -10.26 -9.05
N ALA A 205 -15.20 -9.27 -8.18
CA ALA A 205 -16.45 -9.16 -7.43
C ALA A 205 -17.69 -9.01 -8.34
N GLU A 206 -17.58 -8.28 -9.46
CA GLU A 206 -18.64 -8.21 -10.48
C GLU A 206 -18.91 -9.58 -11.11
N ALA A 207 -17.87 -10.31 -11.50
CA ALA A 207 -18.00 -11.65 -12.08
C ALA A 207 -18.63 -12.66 -11.10
N ASP A 208 -18.27 -12.62 -9.83
CA ASP A 208 -18.82 -13.50 -8.79
C ASP A 208 -20.32 -13.22 -8.57
N VAL A 209 -20.71 -11.95 -8.52
CA VAL A 209 -22.12 -11.55 -8.38
C VAL A 209 -22.97 -12.03 -9.56
N LEU A 210 -22.43 -11.97 -10.78
CA LEU A 210 -23.12 -12.41 -11.98
C LEU A 210 -23.19 -13.95 -12.07
N SER A 211 -22.14 -14.65 -11.66
CA SER A 211 -22.11 -16.12 -11.61
C SER A 211 -23.16 -16.66 -10.63
N GLN A 212 -23.25 -16.11 -9.42
CA GLN A 212 -24.25 -16.49 -8.42
C GLN A 212 -25.70 -16.23 -8.87
N ALA A 213 -25.91 -15.21 -9.71
CA ALA A 213 -27.24 -14.88 -10.25
C ALA A 213 -27.70 -15.88 -11.33
N LEU A 214 -26.77 -16.54 -12.02
CA LEU A 214 -27.05 -17.59 -12.99
C LEU A 214 -27.35 -18.93 -12.32
N GLU A 215 -26.66 -19.23 -11.21
CA GLU A 215 -26.81 -20.50 -10.47
C GLU A 215 -28.10 -20.60 -9.65
N THR A 216 -28.76 -19.48 -9.30
CA THR A 216 -30.02 -19.49 -8.55
C THR A 216 -31.24 -19.49 -9.49
N PRO A 217 -31.87 -20.65 -9.77
CA PRO A 217 -32.99 -20.70 -10.69
C PRO A 217 -34.24 -20.24 -9.95
N ARG A 218 -34.74 -19.04 -10.25
CA ARG A 218 -36.14 -18.57 -10.08
C ARG A 218 -36.91 -19.04 -8.83
N LYS A 219 -36.27 -19.30 -7.68
CA LYS A 219 -36.99 -19.54 -6.43
C LYS A 219 -37.51 -18.18 -5.95
N ARG A 220 -38.82 -18.02 -6.06
CA ARG A 220 -39.61 -16.86 -5.60
C ARG A 220 -39.44 -16.53 -4.11
N HIS A 221 -38.86 -17.44 -3.32
CA HIS A 221 -38.32 -17.14 -2.01
C HIS A 221 -36.85 -16.76 -2.13
N ARG A 222 -36.60 -15.46 -2.28
CA ARG A 222 -35.26 -14.90 -2.07
C ARG A 222 -34.91 -15.19 -0.61
N SER A 223 -33.86 -15.98 -0.36
CA SER A 223 -33.26 -16.01 0.98
C SER A 223 -33.01 -14.56 1.41
N PRO A 224 -33.30 -14.18 2.67
CA PRO A 224 -32.95 -12.86 3.17
C PRO A 224 -31.49 -12.58 2.82
N ALA A 225 -31.18 -11.39 2.33
CA ALA A 225 -29.79 -11.02 2.08
C ALA A 225 -29.03 -11.21 3.40
N SER A 226 -28.02 -12.08 3.42
CA SER A 226 -27.09 -12.13 4.54
C SER A 226 -26.19 -10.90 4.46
N PHE A 227 -26.08 -10.18 5.57
CA PHE A 227 -25.11 -9.11 5.75
C PHE A 227 -24.13 -9.54 6.85
N PRO A 228 -22.81 -9.31 6.70
CA PRO A 228 -22.09 -9.31 5.42
C PRO A 228 -22.32 -10.63 4.66
N ALA A 229 -22.21 -10.61 3.33
CA ALA A 229 -22.43 -11.83 2.53
C ALA A 229 -21.25 -12.81 2.67
N ASN A 230 -20.03 -12.26 2.67
CA ASN A 230 -18.78 -12.89 3.07
C ASN A 230 -17.87 -11.79 3.64
N PRO A 231 -17.50 -11.81 4.94
CA PRO A 231 -16.70 -10.76 5.55
C PRO A 231 -15.37 -10.46 4.84
N SER A 232 -14.69 -11.50 4.32
CA SER A 232 -13.39 -11.34 3.66
C SER A 232 -13.52 -10.68 2.29
N ASP A 233 -14.45 -11.17 1.44
CA ASP A 233 -14.72 -10.59 0.12
C ASP A 233 -15.26 -9.16 0.24
N ASP A 234 -16.07 -8.89 1.28
CA ASP A 234 -16.61 -7.56 1.53
C ASP A 234 -15.50 -6.58 1.94
N GLN A 235 -14.50 -7.02 2.69
CA GLN A 235 -13.33 -6.20 3.03
C GLN A 235 -12.50 -5.87 1.79
N VAL A 236 -12.23 -6.85 0.92
CA VAL A 236 -11.49 -6.64 -0.34
C VAL A 236 -12.26 -5.69 -1.26
N THR A 237 -13.56 -5.93 -1.43
CA THR A 237 -14.44 -5.10 -2.27
C THR A 237 -14.50 -3.67 -1.75
N PHE A 238 -14.70 -3.48 -0.44
CA PHE A 238 -14.77 -2.15 0.16
C PHE A 238 -13.45 -1.38 0.05
N SER A 239 -12.33 -2.05 0.29
CA SER A 239 -11.00 -1.45 0.13
C SER A 239 -10.77 -0.98 -1.30
N ALA A 240 -11.20 -1.75 -2.30
CA ALA A 240 -11.15 -1.36 -3.70
C ALA A 240 -12.09 -0.18 -4.01
N LEU A 241 -13.31 -0.18 -3.47
CA LEU A 241 -14.26 0.93 -3.62
C LEU A 241 -13.70 2.24 -3.03
N ASP A 242 -13.08 2.18 -1.85
CA ASP A 242 -12.42 3.32 -1.20
C ASP A 242 -11.20 3.79 -2.01
N GLN A 243 -10.40 2.87 -2.55
CA GLN A 243 -9.23 3.23 -3.36
C GLN A 243 -9.59 3.98 -4.65
N LEU A 244 -10.62 3.52 -5.34
CA LEU A 244 -11.00 4.00 -6.67
C LEU A 244 -11.97 5.19 -6.65
N SER A 245 -12.55 5.51 -5.50
CA SER A 245 -13.54 6.56 -5.35
C SER A 245 -12.90 7.92 -5.03
N THR A 246 -13.40 8.99 -5.64
CA THR A 246 -12.99 10.36 -5.23
C THR A 246 -13.46 10.74 -3.83
N TYR A 247 -14.54 10.11 -3.34
CA TYR A 247 -14.98 10.18 -1.95
C TYR A 247 -14.42 8.99 -1.18
N ARG A 248 -13.65 9.22 -0.11
CA ARG A 248 -13.05 8.17 0.72
C ARG A 248 -13.98 7.78 1.88
N PRO A 249 -14.83 6.74 1.74
CA PRO A 249 -15.65 6.27 2.85
C PRO A 249 -14.83 5.85 4.07
N ALA A 250 -13.60 5.33 3.91
CA ALA A 250 -12.77 4.92 5.04
C ALA A 250 -12.29 6.09 5.91
N GLY A 251 -12.28 7.32 5.36
CA GLY A 251 -11.97 8.55 6.12
C GLY A 251 -13.22 9.24 6.71
N SER A 252 -14.39 8.61 6.59
CA SER A 252 -15.65 9.14 7.09
C SER A 252 -15.78 8.92 8.59
N ARG A 253 -16.34 9.90 9.33
CA ARG A 253 -16.63 9.73 10.76
C ARG A 253 -17.52 8.52 11.05
N LEU A 254 -18.52 8.29 10.18
CA LEU A 254 -19.38 7.12 10.30
C LEU A 254 -18.60 5.81 10.19
N TYR A 255 -17.54 5.76 9.38
CA TYR A 255 -16.71 4.57 9.27
C TYR A 255 -15.88 4.32 10.52
N HIS A 256 -15.42 5.38 11.20
CA HIS A 256 -14.70 5.24 12.47
C HIS A 256 -15.59 4.74 13.61
N ASP A 257 -16.85 5.20 13.67
CA ASP A 257 -17.79 4.80 14.71
C ASP A 257 -18.44 3.43 14.42
N SER A 258 -18.65 3.13 13.14
CA SER A 258 -19.45 2.01 12.64
C SER A 258 -18.86 1.45 11.33
N PRO A 259 -17.66 0.84 11.36
CA PRO A 259 -16.97 0.38 10.16
C PRO A 259 -17.72 -0.74 9.43
N ASP A 260 -18.36 -1.63 10.19
CA ASP A 260 -19.05 -2.80 9.68
C ASP A 260 -20.34 -2.42 8.93
N GLU A 261 -21.09 -1.45 9.46
CA GLU A 261 -22.31 -0.91 8.86
C GLU A 261 -22.02 -0.32 7.47
N LEU A 262 -21.05 0.62 7.41
CA LEU A 262 -20.76 1.32 6.16
C LEU A 262 -20.16 0.38 5.12
N ARG A 263 -19.33 -0.58 5.55
CA ARG A 263 -18.76 -1.62 4.68
C ARG A 263 -19.86 -2.50 4.10
N ALA A 264 -20.69 -3.11 4.95
CA ALA A 264 -21.73 -4.04 4.53
C ALA A 264 -22.73 -3.40 3.56
N VAL A 265 -23.19 -2.18 3.87
CA VAL A 265 -24.13 -1.44 3.01
C VAL A 265 -23.47 -1.05 1.69
N SER A 266 -22.24 -0.56 1.70
CA SER A 266 -21.52 -0.15 0.49
C SER A 266 -21.28 -1.33 -0.47
N CYS A 267 -20.84 -2.49 0.05
CA CYS A 267 -20.69 -3.72 -0.74
C CYS A 267 -22.03 -4.22 -1.27
N ALA A 268 -23.10 -4.18 -0.47
CA ALA A 268 -24.43 -4.58 -0.92
C ALA A 268 -25.00 -3.67 -2.02
N VAL A 269 -24.80 -2.35 -1.92
CA VAL A 269 -25.16 -1.39 -2.96
C VAL A 269 -24.36 -1.66 -4.24
N PHE A 270 -23.05 -1.93 -4.14
CA PHE A 270 -22.24 -2.33 -5.29
C PHE A 270 -22.80 -3.58 -5.99
N ARG A 271 -23.06 -4.67 -5.26
CA ARG A 271 -23.65 -5.90 -5.84
C ARG A 271 -25.01 -5.64 -6.48
N ARG A 272 -25.81 -4.74 -5.91
CA ARG A 272 -27.12 -4.35 -6.46
C ARG A 272 -26.97 -3.55 -7.76
N LEU A 273 -25.99 -2.64 -7.81
CA LEU A 273 -25.65 -1.88 -9.01
C LEU A 273 -25.11 -2.77 -10.12
N VAL A 274 -24.24 -3.73 -9.81
CA VAL A 274 -23.75 -4.73 -10.78
C VAL A 274 -24.93 -5.41 -11.48
N ARG A 275 -25.89 -5.93 -10.70
CA ARG A 275 -27.09 -6.58 -11.26
C ARG A 275 -27.93 -5.63 -12.10
N TYR A 276 -28.08 -4.37 -11.67
CA TYR A 276 -28.83 -3.36 -12.42
C TYR A 276 -28.15 -2.99 -13.75
N TYR A 277 -26.83 -2.82 -13.77
CA TYR A 277 -26.08 -2.51 -14.98
C TYR A 277 -26.14 -3.68 -15.96
N HIS A 278 -25.98 -4.91 -15.48
CA HIS A 278 -26.07 -6.10 -16.32
C HIS A 278 -27.42 -6.26 -17.01
N THR A 279 -28.54 -5.95 -16.35
CA THR A 279 -29.88 -6.08 -16.95
C THR A 279 -30.31 -4.87 -17.78
N ASN A 280 -29.86 -3.67 -17.42
CA ASN A 280 -30.43 -2.42 -17.96
C ASN A 280 -29.45 -1.61 -18.83
N ARG A 281 -28.17 -2.01 -18.92
CA ARG A 281 -27.13 -1.28 -19.66
C ARG A 281 -26.38 -2.23 -20.59
N LYS A 282 -25.69 -1.65 -21.58
CA LYS A 282 -24.87 -2.41 -22.55
C LYS A 282 -23.51 -2.82 -22.00
N GLN A 283 -22.98 -2.06 -21.04
CA GLN A 283 -21.68 -2.27 -20.42
C GLN A 283 -21.87 -2.65 -18.96
N GLY A 284 -20.93 -3.46 -18.44
CA GLY A 284 -20.85 -3.78 -17.02
C GLY A 284 -20.63 -2.55 -16.15
N LEU A 285 -20.83 -2.67 -14.84
CA LEU A 285 -20.64 -1.55 -13.93
C LEU A 285 -19.17 -1.10 -13.94
N VAL A 286 -18.24 -2.04 -13.75
CA VAL A 286 -16.81 -1.73 -13.65
C VAL A 286 -16.27 -1.24 -14.99
N GLU A 287 -16.70 -1.88 -16.10
CA GLU A 287 -16.41 -1.40 -17.46
C GLU A 287 -16.88 0.04 -17.68
N SER A 288 -18.07 0.40 -17.21
CA SER A 288 -18.59 1.77 -17.39
C SER A 288 -17.85 2.82 -16.54
N LEU A 289 -17.12 2.40 -15.51
CA LEU A 289 -16.40 3.28 -14.60
C LEU A 289 -14.92 3.41 -14.97
N PHE A 290 -14.28 2.33 -15.40
CA PHE A 290 -12.83 2.22 -15.62
C PHE A 290 -12.45 1.64 -16.99
N GLY A 291 -13.42 1.48 -17.90
CA GLY A 291 -13.17 0.94 -19.23
C GLY A 291 -12.82 -0.55 -19.24
N THR A 292 -12.25 -1.01 -20.35
CA THR A 292 -11.81 -2.40 -20.52
C THR A 292 -10.29 -2.48 -20.63
N ARG A 293 -9.75 -3.65 -20.24
CA ARG A 293 -8.36 -3.99 -20.55
C ARG A 293 -8.23 -4.19 -22.06
N GLN A 294 -7.34 -3.43 -22.66
CA GLN A 294 -7.07 -3.48 -24.09
C GLN A 294 -5.57 -3.57 -24.32
N THR A 295 -5.18 -4.08 -25.48
CA THR A 295 -3.79 -4.08 -25.93
C THR A 295 -3.62 -2.93 -26.90
N LEU A 296 -2.83 -1.92 -26.54
CA LEU A 296 -2.52 -0.77 -27.39
C LEU A 296 -1.04 -0.73 -27.75
N PRO A 297 -0.67 -0.15 -28.91
CA PRO A 297 0.73 0.17 -29.19
C PRO A 297 1.32 1.04 -28.09
N HIS A 298 2.52 0.68 -27.62
CA HIS A 298 3.22 1.38 -26.55
C HIS A 298 4.56 1.90 -27.04
N LEU A 299 4.81 3.19 -26.84
CA LEU A 299 6.10 3.81 -27.18
C LEU A 299 6.99 3.78 -25.94
N MET A 300 8.02 2.92 -25.97
CA MET A 300 9.01 2.84 -24.88
C MET A 300 9.71 4.19 -24.71
N PHE A 301 9.82 4.63 -23.45
CA PHE A 301 10.44 5.89 -23.06
C PHE A 301 9.78 7.11 -23.72
N ALA A 302 8.44 7.12 -23.76
CA ALA A 302 7.69 8.22 -24.34
C ALA A 302 8.13 9.57 -23.75
N SER A 303 8.39 10.55 -24.62
CA SER A 303 8.95 11.88 -24.28
C SER A 303 10.42 11.91 -23.83
N ALA A 304 11.17 10.80 -23.94
CA ALA A 304 12.62 10.79 -23.79
C ALA A 304 13.33 10.82 -25.14
N VAL A 305 14.56 11.36 -25.15
CA VAL A 305 15.47 11.21 -26.30
C VAL A 305 16.12 9.83 -26.19
N PHE A 306 15.55 8.85 -26.88
CA PHE A 306 15.99 7.46 -26.87
C PHE A 306 16.25 6.96 -28.29
N TYR A 307 17.37 6.26 -28.48
CA TYR A 307 17.69 5.59 -29.75
C TYR A 307 18.23 4.18 -29.52
N PRO A 308 17.47 3.13 -29.88
CA PRO A 308 17.89 1.76 -29.66
C PRO A 308 19.06 1.39 -30.58
N ALA A 309 20.02 0.59 -30.07
CA ALA A 309 21.18 0.12 -30.84
C ALA A 309 20.80 -0.82 -32.00
N GLY A 310 19.58 -1.36 -32.00
CA GLY A 310 19.05 -2.24 -33.02
C GLY A 310 17.58 -2.58 -32.75
N ARG A 311 17.08 -3.56 -33.48
CA ARG A 311 15.74 -4.11 -33.24
C ARG A 311 15.74 -4.89 -31.94
N HIS A 312 14.78 -4.59 -31.07
CA HIS A 312 14.62 -5.32 -29.82
C HIS A 312 14.18 -6.77 -30.09
N GLU A 313 14.70 -7.70 -29.30
CA GLU A 313 14.32 -9.11 -29.37
C GLU A 313 12.87 -9.31 -28.93
N ASP A 314 12.22 -10.33 -29.49
CA ASP A 314 10.85 -10.64 -29.14
C ASP A 314 10.77 -11.11 -27.68
N CYS A 315 9.93 -10.45 -26.88
CA CYS A 315 9.82 -10.74 -25.46
C CYS A 315 8.42 -10.45 -24.93
N THR A 316 8.15 -10.97 -23.74
CA THR A 316 6.93 -10.69 -22.99
C THR A 316 7.34 -10.41 -21.56
N TYR A 317 6.84 -9.30 -21.03
CA TYR A 317 7.15 -8.82 -19.69
C TYR A 317 5.85 -8.58 -18.93
N ASP A 318 5.61 -9.42 -17.93
CA ASP A 318 4.45 -9.30 -17.04
C ASP A 318 4.82 -8.45 -15.83
N LEU A 319 4.07 -7.37 -15.63
CA LEU A 319 4.22 -6.49 -14.49
C LEU A 319 3.07 -6.73 -13.53
N GLY A 320 3.34 -7.56 -12.52
CA GLY A 320 2.31 -8.05 -11.61
C GLY A 320 1.23 -8.83 -12.36
N ARG A 321 -0.04 -8.60 -12.00
CA ARG A 321 -1.20 -9.23 -12.66
C ARG A 321 -1.96 -8.26 -13.58
N THR A 322 -1.56 -6.99 -13.59
CA THR A 322 -2.34 -5.87 -14.13
C THR A 322 -1.86 -5.40 -15.49
N ARG A 323 -0.56 -5.50 -15.77
CA ARG A 323 0.02 -5.03 -17.04
C ARG A 323 0.90 -6.08 -17.68
N ARG A 324 0.79 -6.19 -19.01
CA ARG A 324 1.63 -7.05 -19.83
C ARG A 324 2.19 -6.24 -20.99
N TYR A 325 3.51 -6.21 -21.09
CA TYR A 325 4.23 -5.63 -22.21
C TYR A 325 4.66 -6.76 -23.14
N GLU A 326 4.49 -6.54 -24.44
CA GLU A 326 4.89 -7.51 -25.45
C GLU A 326 5.66 -6.80 -26.56
N CYS A 327 6.85 -7.31 -26.89
CA CYS A 327 7.60 -6.87 -28.04
C CYS A 327 7.51 -7.95 -29.12
N ARG A 328 6.99 -7.57 -30.30
CA ARG A 328 7.02 -8.42 -31.50
C ARG A 328 7.61 -7.61 -32.63
N ASN A 329 8.67 -8.14 -33.23
CA ASN A 329 9.33 -7.51 -34.36
C ASN A 329 9.83 -6.07 -34.08
N GLY A 330 10.22 -5.78 -32.83
CA GLY A 330 10.63 -4.45 -32.39
C GLY A 330 9.48 -3.46 -32.14
N LEU A 331 8.23 -3.88 -32.30
CA LEU A 331 7.04 -3.11 -31.96
C LEU A 331 6.54 -3.52 -30.59
N TRP A 332 6.39 -2.55 -29.71
CA TRP A 332 5.92 -2.75 -28.34
C TRP A 332 4.41 -2.52 -28.25
N THR A 333 3.73 -3.40 -27.51
CA THR A 333 2.35 -3.24 -27.10
C THR A 333 2.24 -3.37 -25.59
N CYS A 334 1.26 -2.71 -25.01
CA CYS A 334 0.94 -2.81 -23.59
C CYS A 334 -0.53 -3.18 -23.42
N THR A 335 -0.76 -4.23 -22.62
CA THR A 335 -2.09 -4.69 -22.22
C THR A 335 -2.35 -4.22 -20.79
N ALA A 336 -3.15 -3.17 -20.64
CA ALA A 336 -3.46 -2.52 -19.37
C ALA A 336 -4.88 -1.93 -19.39
N LEU A 337 -5.31 -1.40 -18.25
CA LEU A 337 -6.46 -0.49 -18.18
C LEU A 337 -6.04 0.87 -18.73
N HIS A 338 -6.82 1.41 -19.67
CA HIS A 338 -6.55 2.69 -20.32
C HIS A 338 -7.52 3.78 -19.81
N ASP A 339 -7.74 3.81 -18.50
CA ASP A 339 -8.66 4.73 -17.82
C ASP A 339 -7.98 6.02 -17.31
N GLY A 340 -6.68 6.15 -17.56
CA GLY A 340 -5.86 7.26 -17.08
C GLY A 340 -5.41 7.12 -15.62
N GLY A 341 -5.68 6.00 -14.95
CA GLY A 341 -5.25 5.73 -13.57
C GLY A 341 -5.89 6.66 -12.53
N GLY A 342 -7.01 7.29 -12.88
CA GLY A 342 -7.70 8.27 -12.04
C GLY A 342 -8.85 7.68 -11.24
N ARG A 343 -9.12 8.27 -10.07
CA ARG A 343 -10.30 7.93 -9.26
C ARG A 343 -11.60 8.34 -9.97
N SER A 344 -12.65 7.54 -9.81
CA SER A 344 -13.95 7.77 -10.45
C SER A 344 -14.83 8.73 -9.64
N ALA A 345 -15.16 9.88 -10.24
CA ALA A 345 -16.09 10.85 -9.65
C ALA A 345 -17.52 10.30 -9.51
N LYS A 346 -17.94 9.47 -10.47
CA LYS A 346 -19.25 8.79 -10.44
C LYS A 346 -19.33 7.78 -9.29
N LEU A 347 -18.25 7.03 -9.06
CA LEU A 347 -18.16 6.15 -7.89
C LEU A 347 -18.17 6.96 -6.58
N GLY A 348 -17.46 8.09 -6.54
CA GLY A 348 -17.49 9.03 -5.42
C GLY A 348 -18.88 9.56 -5.09
N GLN A 349 -19.68 9.89 -6.10
CA GLN A 349 -21.07 10.28 -5.89
C GLN A 349 -21.90 9.14 -5.27
N ILE A 350 -21.73 7.91 -5.76
CA ILE A 350 -22.44 6.73 -5.25
C ILE A 350 -22.11 6.49 -3.77
N LEU A 351 -20.82 6.40 -3.41
CA LEU A 351 -20.41 6.10 -2.04
C LEU A 351 -20.77 7.23 -1.06
N ARG A 352 -20.70 8.49 -1.50
CA ARG A 352 -21.17 9.63 -0.71
C ARG A 352 -22.68 9.58 -0.47
N ALA A 353 -23.46 9.16 -1.46
CA ALA A 353 -24.90 8.99 -1.31
C ALA A 353 -25.24 7.85 -0.34
N VAL A 354 -24.46 6.76 -0.37
CA VAL A 354 -24.59 5.65 0.59
C VAL A 354 -24.34 6.13 2.02
N ASP A 355 -23.20 6.79 2.26
CA ASP A 355 -22.83 7.33 3.58
C ASP A 355 -23.91 8.30 4.08
N ARG A 356 -24.32 9.26 3.24
CA ARG A 356 -25.37 10.23 3.58
C ARG A 356 -26.67 9.56 4.02
N GLN A 357 -27.19 8.63 3.24
CA GLN A 357 -28.47 7.99 3.54
C GLN A 357 -28.37 7.06 4.75
N LEU A 358 -27.22 6.40 4.93
CA LEU A 358 -26.97 5.58 6.11
C LEU A 358 -26.94 6.43 7.38
N ARG A 359 -26.30 7.61 7.35
CA ARG A 359 -26.35 8.58 8.46
C ARG A 359 -27.78 8.98 8.81
N VAL A 360 -28.62 9.24 7.80
CA VAL A 360 -30.03 9.59 8.04
C VAL A 360 -30.79 8.41 8.66
N ALA A 361 -30.55 7.18 8.20
CA ALA A 361 -31.24 6.00 8.69
C ALA A 361 -30.81 5.57 10.10
N LEU A 362 -29.59 5.94 10.51
CA LEU A 362 -29.04 5.70 11.84
C LEU A 362 -29.21 6.89 12.80
N ASP A 363 -29.86 7.97 12.38
CA ASP A 363 -29.99 9.23 13.12
C ASP A 363 -28.63 9.80 13.62
N TYR A 364 -27.63 9.77 12.72
CA TYR A 364 -26.25 10.12 13.06
C TYR A 364 -26.05 11.65 13.20
N PRO A 365 -25.38 12.15 14.28
CA PRO A 365 -25.30 13.59 14.60
C PRO A 365 -24.67 14.52 13.54
N HIS A 366 -23.91 13.97 12.59
CA HIS A 366 -23.20 14.76 11.59
C HIS A 366 -23.72 14.48 10.17
N PRO A 367 -24.82 15.09 9.72
CA PRO A 367 -25.40 14.82 8.40
C PRO A 367 -24.51 15.33 7.25
N LEU A 368 -24.52 14.62 6.12
CA LEU A 368 -23.88 15.07 4.88
C LEU A 368 -24.86 15.87 4.01
N LYS A 369 -24.36 16.91 3.36
CA LYS A 369 -25.16 17.72 2.42
C LYS A 369 -25.68 16.86 1.26
N GLU A 370 -26.95 17.05 0.94
CA GLU A 370 -27.57 16.48 -0.25
C GLU A 370 -26.90 17.00 -1.52
N HIS A 371 -26.62 16.07 -2.43
CA HIS A 371 -26.26 16.35 -3.80
C HIS A 371 -27.40 15.80 -4.66
N GLY A 372 -27.65 16.39 -5.83
CA GLY A 372 -28.75 15.99 -6.73
C GLY A 372 -28.56 14.58 -7.32
N ASP A 373 -28.67 13.55 -6.48
CA ASP A 373 -28.44 12.15 -6.84
C ASP A 373 -29.62 11.61 -7.67
N PRO A 374 -29.36 10.79 -8.70
CA PRO A 374 -30.43 10.23 -9.52
C PRO A 374 -31.42 9.40 -8.69
N LYS A 375 -32.73 9.57 -8.92
CA LYS A 375 -33.80 8.88 -8.17
C LYS A 375 -33.63 7.36 -8.10
N TYR A 376 -33.20 6.73 -9.20
CA TYR A 376 -32.98 5.28 -9.24
C TYR A 376 -31.89 4.82 -8.26
N LEU A 377 -30.86 5.64 -8.06
CA LEU A 377 -29.76 5.37 -7.16
C LEU A 377 -30.23 5.55 -5.71
N THR A 378 -30.93 6.65 -5.42
CA THR A 378 -31.47 6.93 -4.09
C THR A 378 -32.39 5.80 -3.61
N GLN A 379 -33.37 5.40 -4.42
CA GLN A 379 -34.30 4.31 -4.09
C GLN A 379 -33.59 2.96 -3.92
N MET A 380 -32.50 2.73 -4.67
CA MET A 380 -31.71 1.52 -4.53
C MET A 380 -30.97 1.49 -3.19
N ILE A 381 -30.37 2.61 -2.80
CA ILE A 381 -29.63 2.74 -1.52
C ILE A 381 -30.61 2.63 -0.35
N GLU A 382 -31.73 3.36 -0.36
CA GLU A 382 -32.78 3.27 0.66
C GLU A 382 -33.24 1.83 0.89
N ARG A 383 -33.45 1.07 -0.20
CA ARG A 383 -33.84 -0.33 -0.12
C ARG A 383 -32.77 -1.19 0.54
N VAL A 384 -31.50 -1.02 0.16
CA VAL A 384 -30.40 -1.81 0.74
C VAL A 384 -30.24 -1.49 2.23
N ILE A 385 -30.35 -0.21 2.61
CA ILE A 385 -30.30 0.20 4.02
C ILE A 385 -31.47 -0.40 4.81
N ALA A 386 -32.68 -0.39 4.27
CA ALA A 386 -33.84 -1.02 4.92
C ALA A 386 -33.66 -2.54 5.09
N GLU A 387 -33.13 -3.22 4.08
CA GLU A 387 -32.78 -4.65 4.15
C GLU A 387 -31.69 -4.92 5.21
N TYR A 388 -30.67 -4.05 5.29
CA TYR A 388 -29.61 -4.13 6.31
C TYR A 388 -30.13 -3.90 7.74
N LEU A 389 -30.94 -2.87 7.97
CA LEU A 389 -31.51 -2.58 9.28
C LEU A 389 -32.53 -3.64 9.74
N ALA A 390 -33.23 -4.29 8.80
CA ALA A 390 -34.05 -5.46 9.12
C ALA A 390 -33.17 -6.63 9.55
N TRP A 391 -32.13 -6.94 8.77
CA TRP A 391 -31.17 -7.98 9.12
C TRP A 391 -30.53 -7.73 10.49
N ARG A 392 -30.09 -6.49 10.77
CA ARG A 392 -29.49 -6.10 12.06
C ARG A 392 -30.43 -6.36 13.23
N ARG A 393 -31.72 -6.00 13.10
CA ARG A 393 -32.73 -6.25 14.14
C ARG A 393 -32.99 -7.75 14.36
N ASP A 394 -32.97 -8.54 13.29
CA ASP A 394 -33.21 -9.99 13.38
C ASP A 394 -32.01 -10.75 13.99
N HIS A 395 -30.79 -10.20 13.83
CA HIS A 395 -29.53 -10.79 14.31
C HIS A 395 -28.95 -10.07 15.53
N GLU A 396 -29.66 -9.08 16.07
CA GLU A 396 -29.33 -8.48 17.35
C GLU A 396 -29.50 -9.58 18.42
N PRO A 397 -28.47 -9.84 19.25
CA PRO A 397 -28.54 -10.89 20.26
C PRO A 397 -29.74 -10.62 21.14
N ARG A 398 -30.77 -11.48 21.02
CA ARG A 398 -31.96 -11.40 21.86
C ARG A 398 -31.49 -11.55 23.30
N ARG A 399 -31.55 -10.47 24.08
CA ARG A 399 -31.39 -10.55 25.55
C ARG A 399 -32.55 -11.39 26.08
N VAL A 400 -32.30 -12.67 26.34
CA VAL A 400 -33.23 -13.55 27.04
C VAL A 400 -33.02 -13.32 28.53
N GLU A 401 -33.87 -12.48 29.11
CA GLU A 401 -33.92 -12.28 30.55
C GLU A 401 -34.69 -13.44 31.17
N ILE A 402 -33.97 -14.39 31.78
CA ILE A 402 -34.57 -15.55 32.46
C ILE A 402 -34.95 -15.12 33.88
N ASP A 403 -36.25 -15.05 34.16
CA ASP A 403 -36.76 -14.76 35.50
C ASP A 403 -36.59 -15.96 36.44
N LEU A 404 -35.51 -15.94 37.22
CA LEU A 404 -35.16 -16.99 38.19
C LEU A 404 -36.11 -17.04 39.39
N SER A 405 -36.98 -16.04 39.61
CA SER A 405 -37.95 -16.08 40.71
C SER A 405 -38.99 -17.21 40.56
N LYS A 406 -39.22 -17.65 39.32
CA LYS A 406 -40.17 -18.73 39.00
C LYS A 406 -39.58 -20.13 39.15
N LEU A 407 -38.25 -20.25 39.29
CA LEU A 407 -37.56 -21.54 39.42
C LEU A 407 -37.95 -22.26 40.72
N ALA A 408 -38.15 -21.53 41.81
CA ALA A 408 -38.64 -22.09 43.08
C ALA A 408 -40.05 -22.69 42.93
N GLY A 409 -40.95 -21.98 42.23
CA GLY A 409 -42.31 -22.48 41.95
C GLY A 409 -42.30 -23.72 41.06
N ILE A 410 -41.45 -23.75 40.03
CA ILE A 410 -41.28 -24.93 39.15
C ILE A 410 -40.74 -26.13 39.94
N ARG A 411 -39.74 -25.92 40.82
CA ARG A 411 -39.19 -26.98 41.69
C ARG A 411 -40.22 -27.51 42.68
N SER A 412 -41.04 -26.64 43.29
CA SER A 412 -42.13 -27.05 44.19
C SER A 412 -43.18 -27.87 43.45
N ALA A 413 -43.66 -27.39 42.30
CA ALA A 413 -44.66 -28.10 41.51
C ALA A 413 -44.15 -29.45 40.99
N ALA A 414 -42.87 -29.53 40.62
CA ALA A 414 -42.23 -30.78 40.24
C ALA A 414 -42.11 -31.76 41.42
N ALA A 415 -41.77 -31.26 42.61
CA ALA A 415 -41.70 -32.07 43.83
C ALA A 415 -43.07 -32.63 44.24
N GLU A 416 -44.13 -31.82 44.14
CA GLU A 416 -45.52 -32.25 44.39
C GLU A 416 -45.98 -33.28 43.36
N THR A 417 -45.67 -33.08 42.08
CA THR A 417 -46.01 -34.04 41.02
C THR A 417 -45.26 -35.36 41.20
N ARG A 418 -44.00 -35.30 41.63
CA ARG A 418 -43.20 -36.48 41.96
C ARG A 418 -43.81 -37.27 43.12
N GLU A 419 -44.18 -36.59 44.20
CA GLU A 419 -44.79 -37.21 45.38
C GLU A 419 -46.17 -37.84 45.06
N ALA A 420 -46.95 -37.21 44.18
CA ALA A 420 -48.25 -37.73 43.75
C ALA A 420 -48.15 -38.99 42.86
N LEU A 421 -47.00 -39.20 42.19
CA LEU A 421 -46.76 -40.35 41.32
C LEU A 421 -46.06 -41.53 42.03
N LEU A 422 -45.65 -41.34 43.27
CA LEU A 422 -44.95 -42.34 44.09
C LEU A 422 -45.92 -43.43 44.58
N ILE A 423 -45.60 -44.70 44.30
CA ILE A 423 -46.34 -45.87 44.80
C ILE A 423 -45.93 -46.21 46.25
N ASP A 424 -46.78 -46.93 47.01
CA ASP A 424 -46.59 -47.10 48.46
C ASP A 424 -45.25 -47.78 48.84
N GLU A 425 -44.76 -48.71 48.02
CA GLU A 425 -43.44 -49.36 48.17
C GLU A 425 -42.26 -48.38 48.01
N GLU A 426 -42.41 -47.38 47.13
CA GLU A 426 -41.40 -46.35 46.89
C GLU A 426 -41.43 -45.25 47.97
N ARG A 427 -42.60 -44.98 48.58
CA ARG A 427 -42.72 -44.03 49.72
C ARG A 427 -42.02 -44.55 50.97
N GLU A 428 -42.09 -45.85 51.22
CA GLU A 428 -41.40 -46.49 52.33
C GLU A 428 -39.87 -46.49 52.13
N ALA A 429 -39.40 -46.66 50.89
CA ALA A 429 -37.99 -46.55 50.54
C ALA A 429 -37.45 -45.11 50.70
N GLU A 430 -38.20 -44.08 50.27
CA GLU A 430 -37.80 -42.68 50.50
C GLU A 430 -37.81 -42.31 51.99
N ALA A 431 -38.79 -42.79 52.77
CA ALA A 431 -38.85 -42.55 54.21
C ALA A 431 -37.71 -43.22 54.98
N ALA A 432 -37.30 -44.43 54.57
CA ALA A 432 -36.13 -45.11 55.11
C ALA A 432 -34.82 -44.35 54.80
N THR A 433 -34.74 -43.72 53.62
CA THR A 433 -33.56 -42.94 53.20
C THR A 433 -33.48 -41.59 53.95
N ARG A 434 -34.60 -40.95 54.27
CA ARG A 434 -34.64 -39.69 55.07
C ARG A 434 -34.36 -39.89 56.56
N SER A 435 -34.59 -41.09 57.10
CA SER A 435 -34.34 -41.41 58.52
C SER A 435 -32.87 -41.83 58.79
N GLY A 436 -32.10 -42.11 57.74
CA GLY A 436 -30.72 -42.60 57.82
C GLY A 436 -29.62 -41.53 57.88
N THR A 437 -29.94 -40.24 57.76
CA THR A 437 -28.93 -39.17 57.66
C THR A 437 -29.28 -37.98 58.55
N ALA A 438 -29.14 -38.17 59.86
CA ALA A 438 -28.93 -37.09 60.82
C ALA A 438 -27.41 -36.93 61.07
N ALA A 439 -26.72 -36.34 60.10
CA ALA A 439 -25.40 -35.75 60.31
C ALA A 439 -25.49 -34.29 59.83
N ALA A 440 -25.30 -33.35 60.76
CA ALA A 440 -25.23 -31.94 60.46
C ALA A 440 -24.08 -31.66 59.47
N PRO A 441 -24.29 -30.92 58.37
CA PRO A 441 -23.19 -30.34 57.63
C PRO A 441 -22.77 -29.03 58.32
N GLU A 442 -21.51 -28.98 58.72
CA GLU A 442 -20.74 -27.76 58.90
C GLU A 442 -20.73 -26.93 57.59
N PRO A 443 -20.57 -25.60 57.66
CA PRO A 443 -20.68 -24.74 56.50
C PRO A 443 -19.37 -24.75 55.70
N ALA A 444 -19.28 -25.55 54.63
CA ALA A 444 -18.13 -25.50 53.72
C ALA A 444 -18.39 -25.97 52.28
N THR A 445 -19.58 -26.45 51.92
CA THR A 445 -19.75 -27.18 50.65
C THR A 445 -20.06 -26.37 49.40
N GLU A 446 -20.43 -25.07 49.50
CA GLU A 446 -20.71 -24.25 48.30
C GLU A 446 -19.44 -23.75 47.57
N GLN A 447 -18.27 -23.72 48.23
CA GLN A 447 -17.03 -23.22 47.62
C GLN A 447 -16.29 -24.29 46.80
N THR A 448 -16.39 -25.56 47.20
CA THR A 448 -15.74 -26.68 46.49
C THR A 448 -16.36 -26.99 45.13
N GLU A 449 -17.68 -26.84 44.98
CA GLU A 449 -18.36 -27.11 43.70
C GLU A 449 -18.04 -26.05 42.62
N LYS A 450 -17.71 -24.81 43.02
CA LYS A 450 -17.40 -23.70 42.09
C LYS A 450 -15.96 -23.72 41.57
N GLY A 451 -15.01 -24.16 42.40
CA GLY A 451 -13.64 -24.40 41.96
C GLY A 451 -13.57 -25.48 40.88
N GLU A 452 -14.41 -26.51 40.97
CA GLU A 452 -14.49 -27.57 39.97
C GLU A 452 -15.02 -27.08 38.60
N GLU A 453 -15.95 -26.12 38.55
CA GLU A 453 -16.43 -25.52 37.28
C GLU A 453 -15.35 -24.70 36.55
N LEU A 454 -14.43 -24.08 37.30
CA LEU A 454 -13.29 -23.31 36.76
C LEU A 454 -12.00 -24.14 36.64
N GLY A 455 -12.04 -25.44 36.98
CA GLY A 455 -10.87 -26.32 37.00
C GLY A 455 -9.80 -25.96 38.04
N LEU A 456 -10.16 -25.14 39.03
CA LEU A 456 -9.27 -24.67 40.10
C LEU A 456 -9.18 -25.71 41.21
N THR A 457 -7.97 -25.94 41.70
CA THR A 457 -7.76 -26.79 42.89
C THR A 457 -8.18 -26.05 44.17
N ILE A 458 -8.37 -26.79 45.26
CA ILE A 458 -8.75 -26.21 46.57
C ILE A 458 -7.72 -25.18 47.05
N GLU A 459 -6.43 -25.42 46.77
CA GLU A 459 -5.33 -24.51 47.15
C GLU A 459 -5.29 -23.25 46.27
N GLU A 460 -5.59 -23.38 44.96
CA GLU A 460 -5.70 -22.26 44.03
C GLU A 460 -6.91 -21.37 44.34
N LEU A 461 -8.06 -21.97 44.63
CA LEU A 461 -9.27 -21.24 44.99
C LEU A 461 -9.06 -20.47 46.32
N ALA A 462 -8.42 -21.10 47.30
CA ALA A 462 -8.08 -20.44 48.56
C ALA A 462 -7.10 -19.26 48.37
N LEU A 463 -6.16 -19.36 47.42
CA LEU A 463 -5.26 -18.25 47.09
C LEU A 463 -6.02 -17.10 46.43
N LEU A 464 -6.90 -17.38 45.46
CA LEU A 464 -7.69 -16.37 44.76
C LEU A 464 -8.64 -15.63 45.72
N GLU A 465 -9.30 -16.35 46.63
CA GLU A 465 -10.16 -15.76 47.66
C GLU A 465 -9.38 -14.90 48.66
N ALA A 466 -8.18 -15.33 49.07
CA ALA A 466 -7.32 -14.54 49.93
C ALA A 466 -6.88 -13.23 49.26
N LEU A 467 -6.53 -13.27 47.98
CA LEU A 467 -6.16 -12.08 47.21
C LEU A 467 -7.35 -11.13 46.99
N LEU A 468 -8.55 -11.65 46.72
CA LEU A 468 -9.79 -10.86 46.63
C LEU A 468 -10.17 -10.21 47.97
N ALA A 469 -9.85 -10.85 49.09
CA ALA A 469 -10.04 -10.30 50.43
C ALA A 469 -8.90 -9.35 50.88
N GLY A 470 -7.89 -9.13 50.04
CA GLY A 470 -6.73 -8.28 50.34
C GLY A 470 -5.81 -8.85 51.42
N GLN A 471 -5.81 -10.17 51.61
CA GLN A 471 -5.00 -10.87 52.60
C GLN A 471 -3.70 -11.39 51.97
N ALA A 472 -2.60 -11.31 52.72
CA ALA A 472 -1.31 -11.84 52.27
C ALA A 472 -1.37 -13.39 52.16
N PRO A 473 -0.82 -13.99 51.09
CA PRO A 473 -0.82 -15.44 50.92
C PRO A 473 -0.12 -16.14 52.08
N LYS A 474 -0.70 -17.23 52.59
CA LYS A 474 -0.07 -18.08 53.60
C LYS A 474 0.67 -19.28 53.00
N ALA A 475 0.63 -19.44 51.67
CA ALA A 475 1.18 -20.61 50.97
C ALA A 475 2.67 -20.42 50.64
N ALA A 476 3.48 -21.45 50.89
CA ALA A 476 4.94 -21.44 50.65
C ALA A 476 5.33 -21.56 49.17
N SER A 477 4.36 -21.69 48.26
CA SER A 477 4.53 -21.89 46.81
C SER A 477 3.55 -21.00 46.02
N ALA A 478 3.41 -19.74 46.42
CA ALA A 478 2.46 -18.81 45.81
C ALA A 478 2.76 -18.51 44.32
N ASP A 479 4.03 -18.59 43.91
CA ASP A 479 4.47 -18.36 42.53
C ASP A 479 3.88 -19.38 41.55
N LEU A 480 4.01 -20.68 41.86
CA LEU A 480 3.48 -21.76 41.02
C LEU A 480 1.96 -21.76 40.97
N LEU A 481 1.31 -21.48 42.10
CA LEU A 481 -0.16 -21.41 42.16
C LEU A 481 -0.69 -20.20 41.37
N ALA A 482 0.01 -19.07 41.35
CA ALA A 482 -0.37 -17.90 40.56
C ALA A 482 -0.27 -18.18 39.06
N ASP A 483 0.80 -18.86 38.62
CA ASP A 483 0.98 -19.25 37.21
C ASP A 483 -0.12 -20.22 36.76
N ASP A 484 -0.42 -21.26 37.57
CA ASP A 484 -1.46 -22.24 37.26
C ASP A 484 -2.86 -21.60 37.20
N ILE A 485 -3.14 -20.63 38.09
CA ILE A 485 -4.40 -19.85 38.05
C ILE A 485 -4.47 -18.99 36.79
N ASN A 486 -3.38 -18.30 36.44
CA ASN A 486 -3.33 -17.44 35.27
C ASN A 486 -3.56 -18.24 33.99
N GLU A 487 -2.98 -19.44 33.86
CA GLU A 487 -3.22 -20.32 32.72
C GLU A 487 -4.69 -20.76 32.62
N LYS A 488 -5.31 -21.14 33.75
CA LYS A 488 -6.70 -21.61 33.78
C LYS A 488 -7.73 -20.50 33.53
N LEU A 489 -7.44 -19.27 33.96
CA LEU A 489 -8.33 -18.12 33.78
C LEU A 489 -8.07 -17.33 32.50
N LEU A 490 -7.00 -17.64 31.76
CA LEU A 490 -6.64 -16.93 30.52
C LEU A 490 -7.75 -17.02 29.46
N ASP A 491 -8.40 -18.17 29.29
CA ASP A 491 -9.50 -18.34 28.33
C ASP A 491 -10.78 -17.59 28.74
N LEU A 492 -10.94 -17.29 30.02
CA LEU A 492 -12.12 -16.62 30.57
C LEU A 492 -11.93 -15.10 30.62
N VAL A 493 -10.78 -14.62 31.09
CA VAL A 493 -10.49 -13.20 31.32
C VAL A 493 -9.75 -12.59 30.13
N GLY A 494 -8.99 -13.39 29.37
CA GLY A 494 -8.23 -12.96 28.20
C GLY A 494 -6.88 -12.30 28.52
N ASP A 495 -6.50 -12.22 29.80
CA ASP A 495 -5.22 -11.66 30.26
C ASP A 495 -4.77 -12.29 31.60
N VAL A 496 -3.57 -11.94 32.05
CA VAL A 496 -2.98 -12.34 33.33
C VAL A 496 -3.72 -11.68 34.49
N VAL A 497 -4.18 -12.49 35.43
CA VAL A 497 -5.08 -12.08 36.52
C VAL A 497 -4.32 -11.78 37.81
N ILE A 498 -3.24 -12.51 38.07
CA ILE A 498 -2.38 -12.35 39.24
C ILE A 498 -0.98 -11.91 38.78
N GLU A 499 -0.52 -10.77 39.28
CA GLU A 499 0.83 -10.23 39.06
C GLU A 499 1.63 -10.18 40.37
N PHE A 500 2.95 -10.08 40.28
CA PHE A 500 3.82 -9.92 41.44
C PHE A 500 4.27 -8.47 41.57
N ASP A 501 4.10 -7.91 42.77
CA ASP A 501 4.55 -6.55 43.05
C ASP A 501 6.08 -6.46 43.19
N GLU A 502 6.61 -5.24 43.36
CA GLU A 502 8.05 -4.97 43.50
C GLU A 502 8.70 -5.68 44.71
N THR A 503 7.88 -6.22 45.64
CA THR A 503 8.33 -6.98 46.80
C THR A 503 8.24 -8.50 46.61
N GLY A 504 7.75 -8.95 45.44
CA GLY A 504 7.56 -10.36 45.11
C GLY A 504 6.31 -10.97 45.72
N ALA A 505 5.32 -10.15 46.12
CA ALA A 505 4.04 -10.65 46.61
C ALA A 505 3.00 -10.72 45.49
N PRO A 506 2.25 -11.82 45.35
CA PRO A 506 1.19 -11.91 44.34
C PRO A 506 0.04 -10.97 44.70
N ARG A 507 -0.49 -10.28 43.70
CA ARG A 507 -1.61 -9.35 43.79
C ARG A 507 -2.51 -9.53 42.58
N LEU A 508 -3.82 -9.39 42.79
CA LEU A 508 -4.76 -9.39 41.68
C LEU A 508 -4.66 -8.07 40.90
N VAL A 509 -4.61 -8.15 39.58
CA VAL A 509 -4.62 -6.98 38.68
C VAL A 509 -5.95 -6.24 38.86
N GLU A 510 -5.88 -4.95 39.18
CA GLU A 510 -7.03 -4.14 39.61
C GLU A 510 -8.19 -4.15 38.60
N ASP A 511 -7.86 -4.18 37.31
CA ASP A 511 -8.84 -4.16 36.21
C ASP A 511 -9.67 -5.46 36.12
N TYR A 512 -9.16 -6.58 36.64
CA TYR A 512 -9.79 -7.90 36.55
C TYR A 512 -10.40 -8.39 37.86
N VAL A 513 -10.30 -7.60 38.95
CA VAL A 513 -10.86 -7.96 40.27
C VAL A 513 -12.35 -8.26 40.21
N GLU A 514 -13.12 -7.46 39.48
CA GLU A 514 -14.57 -7.65 39.34
C GLU A 514 -14.93 -8.84 38.46
N ASP A 515 -14.13 -9.13 37.43
CA ASP A 515 -14.34 -10.28 36.55
C ASP A 515 -14.05 -11.59 37.28
N VAL A 516 -12.99 -11.63 38.10
CA VAL A 516 -12.64 -12.77 38.94
C VAL A 516 -13.64 -12.98 40.07
N ARG A 517 -14.09 -11.89 40.72
CA ARG A 517 -15.16 -11.95 41.72
C ARG A 517 -16.41 -12.56 41.11
N LYS A 518 -16.82 -12.10 39.93
CA LYS A 518 -17.99 -12.61 39.21
C LYS A 518 -17.83 -14.05 38.74
N ALA A 519 -16.60 -14.48 38.40
CA ALA A 519 -16.30 -15.87 38.04
C ALA A 519 -16.44 -16.82 39.25
N LEU A 520 -16.08 -16.37 40.46
CA LEU A 520 -16.28 -17.11 41.71
C LEU A 520 -17.72 -16.97 42.28
N GLY A 521 -18.56 -16.12 41.69
CA GLY A 521 -19.96 -15.89 42.01
C GLY A 521 -20.16 -14.83 43.08
#